data_AF-A0A0E0UTX3-F1
#
_entry.id   AF-A0A0E0UTX3-F1
#
_cell.length_a   1.000
_cell.length_b   1.000
_cell.length_c   1.000
_cell.angle_alpha   90.00
_cell.angle_beta   90.00
_cell.angle_gamma   90.00
#
_symmetry.space_group_name_H-M   'P 1'
#
loop_
_entity.id
_entity.type
_entity.pdbx_description
1 polymer ?
#
loop_
_entity_poly.entity_id
_entity_poly.type
_entity_poly.pdbx_seq_one_letter_code
_entity_poly.pdbx_strand_id
1 'polypeptide(L)'
;MAIKKLNDFYFKKLGSWNLVHSFIKGFWRAFFLVVLLLIIANIIVVYLLDNVFLIPVILISLLCIPLFYYVLIYSRAKKFIRTRYQLRNFKELTVMRRYLLFAYLEKSGFSSRDDLDKLLRFIHSEMAEEQKNHKPLSTIIGVFIAAFLAILGGTFLFLMDDVVERLIAAVIIIVMAVVFYFIGLTLMSIIRSKSEKNTRKEHELTKEIIAIQTAMLVSENTSYHPFLAMEKKVNENDFLKEIITSRSFL
;
A
#
# COMPACT_ATOMS: atom_id res chain seq x y z
N MET A 1 -17.01 3.29 -5.02
CA MET A 1 -16.20 3.20 -6.29
C MET A 1 -15.31 4.41 -6.48
N ALA A 2 -15.81 5.62 -6.20
CA ALA A 2 -15.06 6.86 -6.31
C ALA A 2 -13.90 6.94 -5.28
N ILE A 3 -14.13 6.60 -4.00
CA ILE A 3 -13.05 6.54 -2.99
C ILE A 3 -11.95 5.56 -3.36
N LYS A 4 -12.31 4.40 -3.94
CA LYS A 4 -11.30 3.44 -4.43
C LYS A 4 -10.40 4.06 -5.50
N LYS A 5 -10.95 4.85 -6.45
CA LYS A 5 -10.15 5.60 -7.43
C LYS A 5 -9.26 6.65 -6.75
N LEU A 6 -9.75 7.38 -5.75
CA LEU A 6 -8.97 8.37 -4.99
C LEU A 6 -7.83 7.72 -4.20
N ASN A 7 -8.11 6.60 -3.52
CA ASN A 7 -7.11 5.80 -2.82
C ASN A 7 -6.07 5.25 -3.79
N ASP A 8 -6.48 4.73 -4.94
CA ASP A 8 -5.55 4.26 -5.97
C ASP A 8 -4.72 5.43 -6.52
N PHE A 9 -5.29 6.60 -6.73
CA PHE A 9 -4.54 7.79 -7.15
C PHE A 9 -3.50 8.19 -6.10
N TYR A 10 -3.91 8.39 -4.84
CA TYR A 10 -3.02 8.92 -3.80
C TYR A 10 -1.97 7.90 -3.32
N PHE A 11 -2.36 6.64 -3.09
CA PHE A 11 -1.45 5.61 -2.57
C PHE A 11 -0.68 4.86 -3.65
N LYS A 12 -1.31 4.61 -4.80
CA LYS A 12 -0.69 3.83 -5.88
C LYS A 12 0.01 4.72 -6.89
N LYS A 13 -0.60 5.81 -7.37
CA LYS A 13 0.07 6.70 -8.36
C LYS A 13 0.99 7.72 -7.70
N LEU A 14 0.52 8.38 -6.65
CA LEU A 14 1.27 9.41 -5.92
C LEU A 14 2.07 8.87 -4.72
N GLY A 15 2.16 7.54 -4.56
CA GLY A 15 3.02 6.94 -3.55
C GLY A 15 4.47 7.38 -3.76
N SER A 16 5.16 7.76 -2.68
CA SER A 16 6.55 8.26 -2.74
C SER A 16 7.45 7.33 -3.54
N TRP A 17 7.29 6.02 -3.35
CA TRP A 17 8.05 4.99 -4.07
C TRP A 17 7.66 4.88 -5.55
N ASN A 18 6.39 5.03 -5.91
CA ASN A 18 5.94 4.94 -7.31
C ASN A 18 6.23 6.20 -8.11
N LEU A 19 6.18 7.38 -7.49
CA LEU A 19 6.70 8.61 -8.08
C LEU A 19 8.21 8.49 -8.33
N VAL A 20 8.98 8.10 -7.32
CA VAL A 20 10.44 7.91 -7.46
C VAL A 20 10.75 6.82 -8.50
N HIS A 21 10.03 5.72 -8.51
CA HIS A 21 10.20 4.63 -9.46
C HIS A 21 9.82 5.03 -10.90
N SER A 22 8.73 5.78 -11.10
CA SER A 22 8.37 6.29 -12.43
C SER A 22 9.44 7.25 -12.97
N PHE A 23 10.09 8.04 -12.11
CA PHE A 23 11.20 8.91 -12.50
C PHE A 23 12.49 8.18 -12.87
N ILE A 24 12.72 6.96 -12.35
CA ILE A 24 14.02 6.26 -12.40
C ILE A 24 13.94 4.91 -13.12
N LYS A 25 12.79 4.58 -13.74
CA LYS A 25 12.49 3.26 -14.33
C LYS A 25 13.62 2.65 -15.19
N GLY A 26 14.36 3.48 -15.92
CA GLY A 26 15.52 3.04 -16.72
C GLY A 26 16.75 2.62 -15.90
N PHE A 27 17.04 3.31 -14.79
CA PHE A 27 18.23 3.03 -13.96
C PHE A 27 18.04 1.82 -13.04
N TRP A 28 16.80 1.47 -12.69
CA TRP A 28 16.50 0.24 -11.98
C TRP A 28 16.98 -1.00 -12.74
N ARG A 29 16.81 -1.02 -14.07
CA ARG A 29 17.32 -2.12 -14.92
C ARG A 29 18.82 -2.27 -14.81
N ALA A 30 19.56 -1.15 -14.83
CA ALA A 30 21.02 -1.15 -14.69
C ALA A 30 21.45 -1.63 -13.29
N PHE A 31 20.77 -1.19 -12.22
CA PHE A 31 21.03 -1.67 -10.87
C PHE A 31 20.84 -3.18 -10.74
N PHE A 32 19.71 -3.72 -11.22
CA PHE A 32 19.46 -5.16 -11.19
C PHE A 32 20.48 -5.95 -12.02
N LEU A 33 20.93 -5.42 -13.16
CA LEU A 33 21.97 -6.03 -13.97
C LEU A 33 23.29 -6.10 -13.19
N VAL A 34 23.70 -5.02 -12.51
CA VAL A 34 24.92 -5.01 -11.68
C VAL A 34 24.82 -5.97 -10.49
N VAL A 35 23.66 -6.06 -9.83
CA VAL A 35 23.43 -7.02 -8.75
C VAL A 35 23.48 -8.46 -9.29
N LEU A 36 22.91 -8.72 -10.46
CA LEU A 36 22.98 -10.04 -11.09
C LEU A 36 24.43 -10.41 -11.43
N LEU A 37 25.21 -9.48 -11.97
CA LEU A 37 26.64 -9.69 -12.24
C LEU A 37 27.43 -9.97 -10.96
N LEU A 38 27.13 -9.28 -9.84
CA LEU A 38 27.72 -9.57 -8.55
C LEU A 38 27.39 -10.99 -8.08
N ILE A 39 26.15 -11.46 -8.24
CA ILE A 39 25.74 -12.81 -7.87
C ILE A 39 26.49 -13.84 -8.73
N ILE A 40 26.56 -13.65 -10.04
CA ILE A 40 27.30 -14.53 -10.95
C ILE A 40 28.79 -14.57 -10.57
N ALA A 41 29.40 -13.42 -10.28
CA ALA A 41 30.78 -13.34 -9.83
C ALA A 41 31.01 -14.10 -8.51
N ASN A 42 30.08 -14.01 -7.55
CA ASN A 42 30.15 -14.81 -6.33
C ASN A 42 30.09 -16.31 -6.63
N ILE A 43 29.19 -16.76 -7.51
CA ILE A 43 29.09 -18.17 -7.90
C ILE A 43 30.41 -18.65 -8.53
N ILE A 44 30.99 -17.88 -9.45
CA ILE A 44 32.28 -18.22 -10.08
C ILE A 44 33.39 -18.34 -9.02
N VAL A 45 33.44 -17.40 -8.07
CA VAL A 45 34.42 -17.43 -6.97
C VAL A 45 34.24 -18.66 -6.08
N VAL A 46 32.99 -19.05 -5.76
CA VAL A 46 32.70 -20.28 -5.00
C VAL A 46 33.28 -21.53 -5.68
N TYR A 47 33.26 -21.57 -7.01
CA TYR A 47 33.77 -22.72 -7.78
C TYR A 47 35.30 -22.72 -8.00
N LEU A 48 35.97 -21.56 -7.90
CA LEU A 48 37.38 -21.40 -8.26
C LEU A 48 38.32 -21.17 -7.07
N LEU A 49 37.81 -20.72 -5.91
CA LEU A 49 38.62 -20.37 -4.74
C LEU A 49 38.37 -21.32 -3.57
N ASP A 50 39.43 -21.61 -2.81
CA ASP A 50 39.34 -22.39 -1.58
C ASP A 50 38.39 -21.73 -0.56
N ASN A 51 37.76 -22.57 0.28
CA ASN A 51 36.76 -22.20 1.29
C ASN A 51 37.16 -21.05 2.22
N VAL A 52 38.46 -20.75 2.35
CA VAL A 52 38.99 -19.68 3.20
C VAL A 52 38.62 -18.27 2.70
N PHE A 53 38.52 -18.07 1.38
CA PHE A 53 38.24 -16.74 0.78
C PHE A 53 36.77 -16.49 0.46
N LEU A 54 35.92 -17.50 0.64
CA LEU A 54 34.49 -17.46 0.35
C LEU A 54 33.74 -16.43 1.19
N ILE A 55 33.96 -16.44 2.51
CA ILE A 55 33.28 -15.53 3.45
C ILE A 55 33.65 -14.06 3.19
N PRO A 56 34.94 -13.68 3.06
CA PRO A 56 35.33 -12.30 2.74
C PRO A 56 34.74 -11.78 1.43
N VAL A 57 34.72 -12.59 0.37
CA VAL A 57 34.22 -12.17 -0.96
C VAL A 57 32.71 -11.92 -0.95
N ILE A 58 31.95 -12.76 -0.27
CA ILE A 58 30.50 -12.57 -0.08
C ILE A 58 30.25 -11.28 0.72
N LEU A 59 31.04 -11.02 1.76
CA LEU A 59 30.88 -9.84 2.60
C LEU A 59 31.18 -8.54 1.85
N ILE A 60 32.23 -8.52 1.04
CA ILE A 60 32.56 -7.40 0.14
C ILE A 60 31.44 -7.18 -0.87
N SER A 61 30.94 -8.25 -1.49
CA SER A 61 29.84 -8.18 -2.45
C SER A 61 28.56 -7.61 -1.82
N LEU A 62 28.26 -8.01 -0.58
CA LEU A 62 27.12 -7.49 0.18
C LEU A 62 27.28 -5.98 0.46
N LEU A 63 28.49 -5.53 0.78
CA LEU A 63 28.81 -4.11 1.00
C LEU A 63 28.76 -3.29 -0.30
N CYS A 64 29.03 -3.89 -1.45
CA CYS A 64 28.92 -3.22 -2.76
C CYS A 64 27.47 -2.92 -3.15
N ILE A 65 26.49 -3.73 -2.74
CA ILE A 65 25.07 -3.53 -3.08
C ILE A 65 24.55 -2.15 -2.63
N PRO A 66 24.66 -1.71 -1.36
CA PRO A 66 24.21 -0.39 -0.94
C PRO A 66 24.98 0.74 -1.61
N LEU A 67 26.27 0.53 -1.94
CA LEU A 67 27.08 1.51 -2.66
C LEU A 67 26.61 1.69 -4.10
N PHE A 68 26.35 0.59 -4.82
CA PHE A 68 25.75 0.64 -6.15
C PHE A 68 24.35 1.21 -6.13
N TYR A 69 23.54 0.91 -5.12
CA TYR A 69 22.24 1.54 -4.93
C TYR A 69 22.38 3.06 -4.78
N TYR A 70 23.31 3.52 -3.94
CA TYR A 70 23.55 4.95 -3.76
C TYR A 70 24.00 5.63 -5.05
N VAL A 71 24.95 5.04 -5.78
CA VAL A 71 25.51 5.64 -7.00
C VAL A 71 24.51 5.59 -8.15
N LEU A 72 23.91 4.43 -8.43
CA LEU A 72 23.07 4.23 -9.62
C LEU A 72 21.64 4.70 -9.44
N ILE A 73 21.07 4.57 -8.24
CA ILE A 73 19.70 4.99 -7.95
C ILE A 73 19.71 6.35 -7.27
N TYR A 74 20.25 6.47 -6.07
CA TYR A 74 20.04 7.69 -5.25
C TYR A 74 20.68 8.95 -5.86
N SER A 75 21.95 8.90 -6.27
CA SER A 75 22.66 10.07 -6.79
C SER A 75 22.08 10.53 -8.14
N ARG A 76 21.74 9.57 -9.00
CA ARG A 76 21.14 9.80 -10.31
C ARG A 76 19.72 10.31 -10.17
N ALA A 77 18.93 9.75 -9.26
CA ALA A 77 17.62 10.27 -8.89
C ALA A 77 17.71 11.74 -8.50
N LYS A 78 18.61 12.07 -7.56
CA LYS A 78 18.79 13.44 -7.08
C LYS A 78 19.17 14.39 -8.21
N LYS A 79 20.07 13.98 -9.12
CA LYS A 79 20.46 14.76 -10.29
C LYS A 79 19.29 14.93 -11.27
N PHE A 80 18.59 13.84 -11.60
CA PHE A 80 17.47 13.85 -12.54
C PHE A 80 16.31 14.70 -12.03
N ILE A 81 15.94 14.55 -10.77
CA ILE A 81 14.92 15.34 -10.07
C ILE A 81 15.29 16.83 -10.10
N ARG A 82 16.55 17.17 -9.82
CA ARG A 82 17.01 18.56 -9.84
C ARG A 82 17.00 19.15 -11.26
N THR A 83 17.40 18.39 -12.27
CA THR A 83 17.57 18.89 -13.64
C THR A 83 16.26 18.92 -14.44
N ARG A 84 15.42 17.88 -14.33
CA ARG A 84 14.19 17.75 -15.14
C ARG A 84 12.94 18.29 -14.46
N TYR A 85 12.91 18.30 -13.12
CA TYR A 85 11.73 18.71 -12.35
C TYR A 85 11.98 19.94 -11.48
N GLN A 86 13.21 20.47 -11.49
CA GLN A 86 13.63 21.63 -10.69
C GLN A 86 13.28 21.52 -9.19
N LEU A 87 13.19 20.30 -8.66
CA LEU A 87 12.94 20.08 -7.24
C LEU A 87 14.30 20.04 -6.52
N ARG A 88 14.47 20.93 -5.54
CA ARG A 88 15.76 21.06 -4.83
C ARG A 88 15.96 19.98 -3.78
N ASN A 89 14.87 19.46 -3.20
CA ASN A 89 14.91 18.52 -2.09
C ASN A 89 13.70 17.59 -2.04
N PHE A 90 13.82 16.46 -1.35
CA PHE A 90 12.70 15.53 -1.11
C PHE A 90 11.54 16.17 -0.32
N LYS A 91 11.80 17.20 0.49
CA LYS A 91 10.73 18.00 1.11
C LYS A 91 9.83 18.68 0.07
N GLU A 92 10.40 19.17 -1.03
CA GLU A 92 9.62 19.75 -2.12
C GLU A 92 8.79 18.70 -2.86
N LEU A 93 9.23 17.44 -2.88
CA LEU A 93 8.47 16.34 -3.46
C LEU A 93 7.20 16.04 -2.65
N THR A 94 7.24 16.18 -1.32
CA THR A 94 6.03 16.08 -0.47
C THR A 94 5.04 17.21 -0.79
N VAL A 95 5.54 18.44 -0.97
CA VAL A 95 4.69 19.59 -1.32
C VAL A 95 4.12 19.41 -2.74
N MET A 96 4.93 18.92 -3.69
CA MET A 96 4.46 18.58 -5.03
C MET A 96 3.39 17.49 -5.01
N ARG A 97 3.58 16.42 -4.21
CA ARG A 97 2.57 15.37 -4.02
C ARG A 97 1.25 15.94 -3.52
N ARG A 98 1.31 16.86 -2.56
CA ARG A 98 0.12 17.54 -2.03
C ARG A 98 -0.55 18.42 -3.09
N TYR A 99 0.23 19.15 -3.88
CA TYR A 99 -0.30 19.92 -5.00
C TYR A 99 -0.93 19.04 -6.08
N LEU A 100 -0.30 17.92 -6.46
CA LEU A 100 -0.87 16.98 -7.43
C LEU A 100 -2.18 16.37 -6.94
N LEU A 101 -2.30 16.10 -5.64
CA LEU A 101 -3.56 15.69 -5.02
C LEU A 101 -4.61 16.82 -5.13
N PHE A 102 -4.24 18.06 -4.79
CA PHE A 102 -5.13 19.21 -4.90
C PHE A 102 -5.61 19.43 -6.35
N ALA A 103 -4.71 19.50 -7.33
CA ALA A 103 -5.07 19.70 -8.73
C ALA A 103 -5.94 18.57 -9.30
N TYR A 104 -5.74 17.34 -8.83
CA TYR A 104 -6.60 16.20 -9.18
C TYR A 104 -8.00 16.33 -8.57
N LEU A 105 -8.11 16.81 -7.33
CA LEU A 105 -9.39 17.06 -6.67
C LEU A 105 -10.14 18.24 -7.31
N GLU A 106 -9.44 19.33 -7.62
CA GLU A 106 -9.97 20.50 -8.30
C GLU A 106 -10.57 20.13 -9.67
N LYS A 107 -9.82 19.36 -10.48
CA LYS A 107 -10.30 18.85 -11.77
C LYS A 107 -11.52 17.93 -11.62
N SER A 108 -11.69 17.31 -10.46
CA SER A 108 -12.81 16.44 -10.14
C SER A 108 -14.02 17.19 -9.56
N GLY A 109 -13.96 18.52 -9.47
CA GLY A 109 -15.03 19.39 -8.98
C GLY A 109 -14.91 19.79 -7.50
N PHE A 110 -13.81 19.46 -6.83
CA PHE A 110 -13.55 19.81 -5.43
C PHE A 110 -12.53 20.96 -5.35
N SER A 111 -12.95 22.16 -5.76
CA SER A 111 -12.08 23.35 -5.76
C SER A 111 -12.16 24.17 -4.48
N SER A 112 -13.29 24.11 -3.76
CA SER A 112 -13.52 24.91 -2.55
C SER A 112 -13.25 24.13 -1.26
N ARG A 113 -13.03 24.87 -0.16
CA ARG A 113 -12.89 24.29 1.18
C ARG A 113 -14.15 23.53 1.61
N ASP A 114 -15.33 24.04 1.27
CA ASP A 114 -16.62 23.42 1.55
C ASP A 114 -16.79 22.08 0.80
N ASP A 115 -16.30 22.01 -0.43
CA ASP A 115 -16.32 20.77 -1.20
C ASP A 115 -15.34 19.74 -0.65
N LEU A 116 -14.17 20.18 -0.18
CA LEU A 116 -13.24 19.30 0.55
C LEU A 116 -13.83 18.80 1.87
N ASP A 117 -14.63 19.60 2.58
CA ASP A 117 -15.36 19.17 3.78
C ASP A 117 -16.44 18.13 3.46
N LYS A 118 -17.17 18.31 2.35
CA LYS A 118 -18.11 17.29 1.85
C LYS A 118 -17.38 15.99 1.49
N LEU A 119 -16.21 16.09 0.86
CA LEU A 119 -15.37 14.94 0.53
C LEU A 119 -14.89 14.22 1.80
N LEU A 120 -14.47 14.95 2.83
CA LEU A 120 -14.09 14.36 4.11
C LEU A 120 -15.26 13.61 4.74
N ARG A 121 -16.46 14.21 4.78
CA ARG A 121 -17.66 13.53 5.30
C ARG A 121 -17.98 12.27 4.51
N PHE A 122 -17.87 12.33 3.18
CA PHE A 122 -18.08 11.19 2.30
C PHE A 122 -17.06 10.06 2.54
N ILE A 123 -15.79 10.42 2.77
CA ILE A 123 -14.73 9.45 3.11
C ILE A 123 -15.06 8.71 4.41
N HIS A 124 -15.42 9.45 5.46
CA HIS A 124 -15.78 8.86 6.75
C HIS A 124 -17.06 8.00 6.65
N SER A 125 -18.04 8.39 5.84
CA SER A 125 -19.30 7.63 5.71
C SER A 125 -19.15 6.31 4.94
N GLU A 126 -18.46 6.29 3.79
CA GLU A 126 -18.25 5.05 3.01
C GLU A 126 -17.38 4.05 3.80
N MET A 127 -16.45 4.54 4.63
CA MET A 127 -15.63 3.70 5.51
C MET A 127 -16.39 3.15 6.71
N ALA A 128 -17.27 3.94 7.31
CA ALA A 128 -18.17 3.46 8.38
C ALA A 128 -19.12 2.36 7.86
N GLU A 129 -19.60 2.49 6.62
CA GLU A 129 -20.38 1.45 5.94
C GLU A 129 -19.55 0.19 5.66
N GLU A 130 -18.31 0.32 5.16
CA GLU A 130 -17.42 -0.83 5.01
C GLU A 130 -17.22 -1.55 6.35
N GLN A 131 -16.92 -0.82 7.43
CA GLN A 131 -16.72 -1.43 8.74
C GLN A 131 -17.98 -2.11 9.28
N LYS A 132 -19.17 -1.52 9.04
CA LYS A 132 -20.46 -2.11 9.42
C LYS A 132 -20.77 -3.38 8.63
N ASN A 133 -20.41 -3.46 7.36
CA ASN A 133 -20.60 -4.65 6.52
C ASN A 133 -19.67 -5.82 6.87
N HIS A 134 -18.51 -5.56 7.49
CA HIS A 134 -17.58 -6.62 7.89
C HIS A 134 -17.94 -7.27 9.24
N LYS A 135 -18.57 -6.54 10.16
CA LYS A 135 -19.02 -7.07 11.46
C LYS A 135 -20.03 -8.23 11.39
N PRO A 136 -21.05 -8.26 10.51
CA PRO A 136 -21.98 -9.38 10.43
C PRO A 136 -21.34 -10.65 9.88
N LEU A 137 -20.34 -10.54 9.00
CA LEU A 137 -19.67 -11.70 8.39
C LEU A 137 -18.94 -12.57 9.42
N SER A 138 -18.24 -11.96 10.39
CA SER A 138 -17.57 -12.74 11.46
C SER A 138 -18.56 -13.49 12.35
N THR A 139 -19.72 -12.89 12.62
CA THR A 139 -20.77 -13.50 13.45
C THR A 139 -21.49 -14.60 12.69
N ILE A 140 -21.82 -14.39 11.41
CA ILE A 140 -22.47 -15.38 10.55
C ILE A 140 -21.60 -16.61 10.35
N ILE A 141 -20.29 -16.44 10.13
CA ILE A 141 -19.36 -17.58 9.98
C ILE A 141 -19.29 -18.39 11.27
N GLY A 142 -19.23 -17.73 12.43
CA GLY A 142 -19.22 -18.42 13.73
C GLY A 142 -20.51 -19.23 13.98
N VAL A 143 -21.67 -18.63 13.67
CA VAL A 143 -22.98 -19.31 13.79
C VAL A 143 -23.10 -20.46 12.79
N PHE A 144 -22.62 -20.29 11.55
CA PHE A 144 -22.63 -21.34 10.52
C PHE A 144 -21.77 -22.55 10.92
N ILE A 145 -20.56 -22.31 11.42
CA ILE A 145 -19.66 -23.38 11.90
C ILE A 145 -20.31 -24.13 13.08
N ALA A 146 -20.89 -23.41 14.05
CA ALA A 146 -21.56 -24.01 15.19
C ALA A 146 -22.79 -24.84 14.79
N ALA A 147 -23.62 -24.34 13.88
CA ALA A 147 -24.79 -25.05 13.36
C ALA A 147 -24.39 -26.29 12.55
N PHE A 148 -23.37 -26.18 11.70
CA PHE A 148 -22.86 -27.28 10.88
C PHE A 148 -22.29 -28.42 11.75
N LEU A 149 -21.53 -28.08 12.79
CA LEU A 149 -21.01 -29.04 13.77
C LEU A 149 -22.12 -29.70 14.59
N ALA A 150 -23.15 -28.94 14.98
CA ALA A 150 -24.29 -29.47 15.72
C ALA A 150 -25.11 -30.45 14.87
N ILE A 151 -25.33 -30.15 13.59
CA ILE A 151 -26.02 -31.04 12.64
C ILE A 151 -25.19 -32.30 12.41
N LEU A 152 -23.88 -32.17 12.14
CA LEU A 152 -22.99 -33.33 11.96
C LEU A 152 -22.92 -34.21 13.22
N GLY A 153 -22.76 -33.60 14.39
CA GLY A 153 -22.75 -34.30 15.67
C GLY A 153 -24.06 -35.01 15.97
N GLY A 154 -25.19 -34.34 15.79
CA GLY A 154 -26.52 -34.92 16.03
C GLY A 154 -26.90 -36.01 15.04
N THR A 155 -26.45 -35.91 13.78
CA THR A 155 -26.81 -36.92 12.77
C THR A 155 -25.90 -38.14 12.87
N PHE A 156 -24.57 -37.96 12.91
CA PHE A 156 -23.63 -39.09 12.90
C PHE A 156 -23.55 -39.86 14.21
N LEU A 157 -23.68 -39.19 15.38
CA LEU A 157 -23.56 -39.89 16.67
C LEU A 157 -24.80 -40.71 17.04
N PHE A 158 -25.97 -40.36 16.50
CA PHE A 158 -27.22 -41.08 16.78
C PHE A 158 -27.51 -42.21 15.77
N LEU A 159 -26.88 -42.19 14.59
CA LEU A 159 -27.05 -43.21 13.55
C LEU A 159 -26.10 -44.42 13.69
N MET A 160 -25.16 -44.38 14.64
CA MET A 160 -24.20 -45.46 14.87
C MET A 160 -24.56 -46.26 16.12
N ASP A 161 -24.88 -47.54 15.92
CA ASP A 161 -25.25 -48.49 17.00
C ASP A 161 -24.02 -49.01 17.77
N ASP A 162 -22.86 -49.10 17.13
CA ASP A 162 -21.61 -49.55 17.77
C ASP A 162 -20.95 -48.42 18.57
N VAL A 163 -20.69 -48.69 19.85
CA VAL A 163 -20.08 -47.75 20.80
C VAL A 163 -18.66 -47.36 20.38
N VAL A 164 -17.90 -48.28 19.78
CA VAL A 164 -16.51 -48.03 19.36
C VAL A 164 -16.49 -47.08 18.16
N GLU A 165 -17.35 -47.32 17.17
CA GLU A 165 -17.47 -46.45 15.98
C GLU A 165 -17.99 -45.06 16.36
N ARG A 166 -18.96 -44.98 17.29
CA ARG A 166 -19.46 -43.71 17.82
C ARG A 166 -18.38 -42.90 18.52
N LEU A 167 -17.48 -43.56 19.26
CA LEU A 167 -16.37 -42.90 19.95
C LEU A 167 -15.33 -42.37 18.95
N ILE A 168 -15.00 -43.15 17.91
CA ILE A 168 -14.12 -42.72 16.81
C ILE A 168 -14.73 -41.52 16.06
N ALA A 169 -16.01 -41.58 15.71
CA ALA A 169 -16.72 -40.49 15.05
C ALA A 169 -16.73 -39.22 15.90
N ALA A 170 -16.97 -39.33 17.21
CA ALA A 170 -16.92 -38.20 18.14
C ALA A 170 -15.54 -37.52 18.16
N VAL A 171 -14.46 -38.31 18.20
CA VAL A 171 -13.09 -37.80 18.16
C VAL A 171 -12.82 -37.07 16.84
N ILE A 172 -13.25 -37.64 15.70
CA ILE A 172 -13.10 -37.00 14.38
C ILE A 172 -13.86 -35.67 14.32
N ILE A 173 -15.07 -35.60 14.86
CA ILE A 173 -15.87 -34.36 14.90
C ILE A 173 -15.20 -33.29 15.76
N ILE A 174 -14.65 -33.67 16.93
CA ILE A 174 -13.88 -32.74 17.78
C ILE A 174 -12.64 -32.22 17.05
N VAL A 175 -11.90 -33.10 16.37
CA VAL A 175 -10.72 -32.70 15.58
C VAL A 175 -11.13 -31.76 14.45
N MET A 176 -12.21 -32.06 13.72
CA MET A 176 -12.73 -31.15 12.69
C MET A 176 -13.17 -29.80 13.28
N ALA A 177 -13.80 -29.77 14.44
CA ALA A 177 -14.20 -28.53 15.11
C ALA A 177 -12.98 -27.64 15.42
N VAL A 178 -11.89 -28.24 15.92
CA VAL A 178 -10.64 -27.53 16.20
C VAL A 178 -10.03 -26.98 14.90
N VAL A 179 -10.02 -27.77 13.82
CA VAL A 179 -9.51 -27.32 12.51
C VAL A 179 -10.35 -26.16 11.96
N PHE A 180 -11.67 -26.26 11.97
CA PHE A 180 -12.56 -25.18 11.52
C PHE A 180 -12.42 -23.91 12.37
N TYR A 181 -12.23 -24.05 13.68
CA TYR A 181 -11.97 -22.91 14.57
C TYR A 181 -10.67 -22.19 14.20
N PHE A 182 -9.59 -22.92 13.94
CA PHE A 182 -8.31 -22.34 13.49
C PHE A 182 -8.43 -21.67 12.12
N ILE A 183 -9.16 -22.26 11.17
CA ILE A 183 -9.45 -21.64 9.87
C ILE A 183 -10.26 -20.35 10.06
N GLY A 184 -11.26 -20.34 10.94
CA GLY A 184 -12.04 -19.15 11.28
C GLY A 184 -11.18 -18.03 11.85
N LEU A 185 -10.27 -18.34 12.80
CA LEU A 185 -9.36 -17.37 13.39
C LEU A 185 -8.39 -16.77 12.35
N THR A 186 -7.83 -17.59 11.47
CA THR A 186 -6.90 -17.10 10.43
C THR A 186 -7.59 -16.20 9.42
N LEU A 187 -8.79 -16.57 8.94
CA LEU A 187 -9.64 -15.71 8.11
C LEU A 187 -9.95 -14.38 8.81
N MET A 188 -10.33 -14.42 10.09
CA MET A 188 -10.65 -13.23 10.86
C MET A 188 -9.44 -12.31 11.06
N SER A 189 -8.25 -12.89 11.27
CA SER A 189 -6.97 -12.15 11.31
C SER A 189 -6.66 -11.45 9.98
N ILE A 190 -6.83 -12.15 8.86
CA ILE A 190 -6.64 -11.56 7.52
C ILE A 190 -7.60 -10.39 7.29
N ILE A 191 -8.88 -10.57 7.63
CA ILE A 191 -9.90 -9.53 7.51
C ILE A 191 -9.57 -8.33 8.40
N ARG A 192 -9.20 -8.55 9.67
CA ARG A 192 -8.81 -7.50 10.61
C ARG A 192 -7.58 -6.74 10.12
N SER A 193 -6.57 -7.43 9.59
CA SER A 193 -5.37 -6.81 9.04
C SER A 193 -5.68 -5.92 7.82
N LYS A 194 -6.65 -6.32 7.00
CA LYS A 194 -7.11 -5.53 5.84
C LYS A 194 -7.87 -4.29 6.30
N SER A 195 -8.75 -4.44 7.28
CA SER A 195 -9.48 -3.31 7.89
C SER A 195 -8.53 -2.29 8.51
N GLU A 196 -7.53 -2.74 9.29
CA GLU A 196 -6.53 -1.85 9.89
C GLU A 196 -5.66 -1.13 8.85
N LYS A 197 -5.31 -1.80 7.74
CA LYS A 197 -4.62 -1.14 6.63
C LYS A 197 -5.50 -0.08 5.97
N ASN A 198 -6.81 -0.31 5.85
CA ASN A 198 -7.72 0.67 5.28
C ASN A 198 -7.90 1.89 6.20
N THR A 199 -8.04 1.71 7.51
CA THR A 199 -8.16 2.83 8.46
C THR A 199 -6.89 3.70 8.50
N ARG A 200 -5.70 3.08 8.42
CA ARG A 200 -4.44 3.84 8.29
C ARG A 200 -4.38 4.68 7.02
N LYS A 201 -4.80 4.11 5.88
CA LYS A 201 -4.87 4.84 4.61
C LYS A 201 -5.86 6.00 4.66
N GLU A 202 -7.03 5.80 5.28
CA GLU A 202 -8.00 6.85 5.51
C GLU A 202 -7.39 8.00 6.31
N HIS A 203 -6.76 7.69 7.45
CA HIS A 203 -6.15 8.71 8.30
C HIS A 203 -5.07 9.52 7.57
N GLU A 204 -4.23 8.86 6.76
CA GLU A 204 -3.22 9.54 5.93
C GLU A 204 -3.85 10.44 4.86
N LEU A 205 -4.89 9.97 4.17
CA LEU A 205 -5.58 10.76 3.14
C LEU A 205 -6.31 11.96 3.75
N THR A 206 -7.04 11.75 4.85
CA THR A 206 -7.72 12.81 5.62
C THR A 206 -6.74 13.87 6.09
N LYS A 207 -5.60 13.46 6.65
CA LYS A 207 -4.55 14.40 7.08
C LYS A 207 -4.04 15.28 5.94
N GLU A 208 -3.97 14.74 4.73
CA GLU A 208 -3.46 15.48 3.57
C GLU A 208 -4.52 16.39 2.95
N ILE A 209 -5.79 16.00 2.96
CA ILE A 209 -6.91 16.86 2.60
C ILE A 209 -7.01 18.05 3.58
N ILE A 210 -6.91 17.81 4.89
CA ILE A 210 -6.88 18.87 5.91
C ILE A 210 -5.67 19.80 5.69
N ALA A 211 -4.51 19.24 5.33
CA ALA A 211 -3.34 20.06 5.03
C ALA A 211 -3.53 20.91 3.76
N ILE A 212 -4.29 20.44 2.77
CA ILE A 212 -4.70 21.23 1.60
C ILE A 212 -5.67 22.34 2.02
N GLN A 213 -6.70 22.03 2.81
CA GLN A 213 -7.65 23.03 3.33
C GLN A 213 -6.93 24.12 4.14
N THR A 214 -5.96 23.73 4.96
CA THR A 214 -5.14 24.67 5.74
C THR A 214 -4.32 25.56 4.81
N ALA A 215 -3.74 24.98 3.75
CA ALA A 215 -2.99 25.75 2.75
C ALA A 215 -3.88 26.74 1.97
N MET A 216 -5.13 26.35 1.66
CA MET A 216 -6.13 27.23 1.05
C MET A 216 -6.52 28.37 1.98
N LEU A 217 -6.79 28.08 3.25
CA LEU A 217 -7.11 29.09 4.26
C LEU A 217 -5.98 30.11 4.39
N VAL A 218 -4.72 29.65 4.38
CA VAL A 218 -3.56 30.55 4.40
C VAL A 218 -3.52 31.43 3.15
N SER A 219 -3.81 30.89 1.95
CA SER A 219 -3.85 31.70 0.73
C SER A 219 -5.03 32.67 0.65
N GLU A 220 -6.15 32.35 1.29
CA GLU A 220 -7.31 33.25 1.38
C GLU A 220 -7.02 34.44 2.30
N ASN A 221 -6.25 34.20 3.37
CA ASN A 221 -6.00 35.18 4.43
C ASN A 221 -4.65 35.90 4.31
N THR A 222 -3.79 35.52 3.36
CA THR A 222 -2.45 36.10 3.19
C THR A 222 -2.09 36.26 1.72
N SER A 223 -1.10 37.10 1.41
CA SER A 223 -0.51 37.20 0.06
C SER A 223 0.34 35.98 -0.33
N TYR A 224 0.46 34.98 0.54
CA TYR A 224 1.27 33.79 0.31
C TYR A 224 0.43 32.69 -0.36
N HIS A 225 0.83 32.29 -1.56
CA HIS A 225 0.23 31.16 -2.27
C HIS A 225 1.13 29.91 -2.14
N PRO A 226 0.84 28.98 -1.20
CA PRO A 226 1.71 27.84 -0.88
C PRO A 226 1.96 26.89 -2.05
N PHE A 227 1.10 26.90 -3.07
CA PHE A 227 1.20 26.03 -4.24
C PHE A 227 1.68 26.71 -5.51
N LEU A 228 1.83 28.04 -5.55
CA LEU A 228 2.15 28.78 -6.79
C LEU A 228 3.49 28.35 -7.41
N ALA A 229 4.49 28.07 -6.57
CA ALA A 229 5.77 27.55 -7.03
C ALA A 229 5.68 26.11 -7.60
N MET A 230 4.74 25.30 -7.11
CA MET A 230 4.53 23.93 -7.61
C MET A 230 3.64 23.92 -8.85
N GLU A 231 2.65 24.79 -8.91
CA GLU A 231 1.81 25.01 -10.09
C GLU A 231 2.65 25.37 -11.31
N LYS A 232 3.57 26.33 -11.18
CA LYS A 232 4.50 26.67 -12.27
C LYS A 232 5.32 25.46 -12.73
N LYS A 233 5.87 24.68 -11.80
CA LYS A 233 6.67 23.48 -12.11
C LYS A 233 5.85 22.37 -12.79
N VAL A 234 4.58 22.21 -12.41
CA VAL A 234 3.67 21.25 -13.05
C VAL A 234 3.30 21.75 -14.45
N ASN A 235 3.06 23.04 -14.62
CA ASN A 235 2.73 23.63 -15.92
C ASN A 235 3.89 23.57 -16.93
N GLU A 236 5.13 23.48 -16.45
CA GLU A 236 6.31 23.31 -17.29
C GLU A 236 6.66 21.84 -17.59
N ASN A 237 5.95 20.87 -17.00
CA ASN A 237 6.29 19.44 -17.11
C ASN A 237 5.10 18.58 -17.57
N ASP A 238 5.16 18.12 -18.82
CA ASP A 238 4.07 17.35 -19.45
C ASP A 238 3.75 16.04 -18.73
N PHE A 239 4.74 15.38 -18.12
CA PHE A 239 4.51 14.17 -17.33
C PHE A 239 3.69 14.47 -16.05
N LEU A 240 3.95 15.60 -15.38
CA LEU A 240 3.17 15.98 -14.19
C LEU A 240 1.75 16.39 -14.56
N LYS A 241 1.57 17.08 -15.69
CA LYS A 241 0.24 17.33 -16.28
C LYS A 241 -0.48 16.03 -16.61
N GLU A 242 0.23 15.08 -17.20
CA GLU A 242 -0.32 13.77 -17.57
C GLU A 242 -0.86 13.04 -16.33
N ILE A 243 -0.12 13.06 -15.21
CA ILE A 243 -0.56 12.49 -13.93
C ILE A 243 -1.90 13.09 -13.49
N ILE A 244 -2.06 14.41 -13.55
CA ILE A 244 -3.32 15.10 -13.19
C ILE A 244 -4.44 14.73 -14.19
N THR A 245 -4.12 14.59 -15.47
CA THR A 245 -5.10 14.24 -16.51
C THR A 245 -5.48 12.76 -16.55
N SER A 246 -4.76 11.88 -15.83
CA SER A 246 -4.93 10.44 -15.91
C SER A 246 -6.26 9.95 -15.31
N ARG A 247 -7.32 9.93 -16.15
CA ARG A 247 -8.74 9.59 -15.89
C ARG A 247 -9.28 10.14 -14.56
N SER A 248 -10.07 11.20 -14.71
CA SER A 248 -10.84 11.88 -13.67
C SER A 248 -11.63 10.94 -12.76
N PHE A 249 -11.84 11.40 -11.54
CA PHE A 249 -12.61 10.73 -10.49
C PHE A 249 -14.07 10.43 -10.89
N LEU A 250 -14.64 11.26 -11.78
CA LEU A 250 -15.89 11.00 -12.51
C LEU A 250 -15.69 9.88 -13.54
#